data_AF-E8KEI5-F1
#
_entry.id   AF-E8KEI5-F1
#
_cell.length_a   1.000
_cell.length_b   1.000
_cell.length_c   1.000
_cell.angle_alpha   90.00
_cell.angle_beta   90.00
_cell.angle_gamma   90.00
#
_symmetry.space_group_name_H-M   'P 1'
#
loop_
_entity.id
_entity.type
_entity.pdbx_description
1 polymer ?
#
loop_
_entity_poly.entity_id
_entity_poly.type
_entity_poly.pdbx_seq_one_letter_code
_entity_poly.pdbx_strand_id
1 'polypeptide(L)' 'MTRPNEAATAKWADIDEKNRIWTIPAEQMKRGIEHRITLSRQALALLGQIKKRGCS' A
#
# COMPACT_ATOMS: atom_id res chain seq x y z
N MET A 1 -11.51 -4.76 1.16
CA MET A 1 -10.90 -5.03 2.48
C MET A 1 -9.62 -5.82 2.22
N THR A 2 -8.45 -5.20 2.43
CA THR A 2 -7.15 -5.88 2.31
C THR A 2 -6.87 -6.69 3.57
N ARG A 3 -6.24 -7.85 3.42
CA ARG A 3 -5.85 -8.69 4.55
C ARG A 3 -4.68 -8.03 5.29
N PRO A 4 -4.58 -8.20 6.62
CA PRO A 4 -3.50 -7.59 7.40
C PRO A 4 -2.10 -8.04 6.92
N ASN A 5 -1.98 -9.25 6.38
CA ASN A 5 -0.72 -9.76 5.83
C ASN A 5 -0.27 -8.98 4.58
N GLU A 6 -1.21 -8.59 3.70
CA GLU A 6 -0.91 -7.79 2.50
C GLU A 6 -0.49 -6.36 2.87
N ALA A 7 -1.12 -5.78 3.91
CA ALA A 7 -0.75 -4.46 4.43
C ALA A 7 0.63 -4.46 5.11
N ALA A 8 1.03 -5.58 5.72
CA ALA A 8 2.32 -5.72 6.39
C ALA A 8 3.50 -5.87 5.41
N THR A 9 3.26 -6.45 4.22
CA THR A 9 4.29 -6.62 3.18
C THR A 9 4.30 -5.50 2.14
N ALA A 10 3.45 -4.49 2.32
CA ALA A 10 3.37 -3.32 1.45
C ALA A 10 4.71 -2.56 1.43
N LYS A 11 5.31 -2.39 0.25
CA LYS A 11 6.50 -1.55 0.10
C LYS A 11 6.09 -0.15 -0.33
N TRP A 12 6.85 0.85 0.10
CA TRP A 12 6.66 2.24 -0.35
C TRP A 12 6.78 2.39 -1.87
N ALA A 13 7.57 1.54 -2.53
CA ALA A 13 7.72 1.53 -3.99
C ALA A 13 6.45 1.05 -4.73
N ASP A 14 5.58 0.30 -4.06
CA ASP A 14 4.33 -0.21 -4.64
C ASP A 14 3.19 0.83 -4.59
N ILE A 15 3.39 1.91 -3.84
CA ILE A 15 2.40 2.97 -3.59
C ILE A 15 2.69 4.16 -4.49
N ASP A 16 1.81 4.40 -5.45
CA ASP A 16 1.82 5.62 -6.25
C ASP A 16 1.03 6.72 -5.51
N GLU A 17 1.75 7.59 -4.80
CA GLU A 17 1.17 8.70 -4.05
C GLU A 17 0.52 9.76 -4.97
N LYS A 18 0.99 9.90 -6.22
CA LYS A 18 0.44 10.88 -7.18
C LYS A 18 -0.92 10.44 -7.68
N ASN A 19 -1.03 9.18 -8.10
CA ASN A 19 -2.27 8.59 -8.58
C ASN A 19 -3.16 8.08 -7.44
N ARG A 20 -2.62 7.99 -6.22
CA ARG A 20 -3.27 7.47 -5.02
C ARG A 20 -3.67 6.01 -5.20
N ILE A 21 -2.78 5.22 -5.79
CA ILE A 21 -3.01 3.81 -6.09
C ILE A 21 -1.90 3.01 -5.43
N TRP A 22 -2.29 2.01 -4.66
CA TRP A 22 -1.37 0.99 -4.18
C TRP A 22 -1.55 -0.26 -5.03
N THR A 23 -0.47 -0.71 -5.68
CA THR A 23 -0.49 -1.89 -6.55
C THR A 23 0.18 -3.04 -5.82
N ILE A 24 -0.59 -4.07 -5.48
CA ILE A 24 -0.02 -5.29 -4.89
C ILE A 24 0.35 -6.23 -6.05
N PRO A 25 1.63 -6.60 -6.18
CA PRO A 25 2.08 -7.47 -7.26
C PRO A 25 1.44 -8.85 -7.14
N ALA A 26 1.21 -9.47 -8.29
CA ALA A 26 0.59 -10.79 -8.41
C ALA A 26 1.34 -11.87 -7.63
N GLU A 27 2.67 -11.72 -7.50
CA GLU A 27 3.57 -12.61 -6.75
C GLU A 27 3.25 -12.67 -5.25
N GLN A 28 2.68 -11.60 -4.68
CA GLN A 28 2.26 -11.55 -3.28
C GLN A 28 0.81 -12.01 -3.07
N MET A 29 0.07 -12.19 -4.16
CA MET A 29 -1.34 -12.56 -4.15
C MET A 29 -1.51 -14.07 -4.31
N LYS A 30 -2.30 -14.69 -3.43
CA LYS A 30 -2.59 -16.14 -3.49
C LYS A 30 -3.19 -16.63 -4.82
N ARG A 31 -3.75 -15.72 -5.62
CA ARG A 31 -4.39 -16.03 -6.91
C ARG A 31 -3.55 -15.61 -8.12
N GLY A 32 -2.35 -15.05 -7.93
CA GLY A 32 -1.49 -14.63 -9.05
C GLY A 32 -2.10 -13.50 -9.90
N ILE A 33 -2.97 -12.67 -9.31
CA ILE A 33 -3.61 -11.54 -9.99
C ILE A 33 -3.13 -10.26 -9.30
N GLU A 34 -2.62 -9.30 -10.07
CA GLU A 34 -2.27 -7.97 -9.55
C GLU A 34 -3.52 -7.29 -8.99
N HIS A 35 -3.39 -6.67 -7.81
CA HIS A 35 -4.50 -5.97 -7.19
C HIS A 35 -4.18 -4.49 -7.03
N ARG A 36 -4.96 -3.63 -7.68
CA ARG A 36 -4.82 -2.18 -7.59
C ARG A 36 -5.87 -1.64 -6.63
N ILE A 37 -5.41 -1.03 -5.56
CA ILE A 37 -6.25 -0.47 -4.51
C ILE A 37 -6.16 1.05 -4.60
N THR A 38 -7.30 1.70 -4.80
CA THR A 38 -7.40 3.15 -4.70
C THR A 38 -7.32 3.55 -3.22
N LEU A 39 -6.33 4.39 -2.90
CA LEU A 39 -6.13 4.94 -1.57
C LEU A 39 -6.99 6.18 -1.37
N SER A 40 -7.71 6.21 -0.25
CA SER A 40 -8.46 7.40 0.15
C SER A 40 -7.51 8.49 0.68
N ARG A 41 -7.98 9.75 0.73
CA ARG A 41 -7.21 10.86 1.31
C ARG A 41 -6.79 10.59 2.76
N GLN A 42 -7.63 9.90 3.52
CA GLN A 42 -7.32 9.50 4.90
C GLN A 42 -6.19 8.47 4.96
N ALA A 43 -6.20 7.49 4.06
CA ALA A 43 -5.14 6.47 3.98
C ALA A 43 -3.79 7.11 3.64
N LEU A 44 -3.75 8.07 2.70
CA LEU A 44 -2.52 8.80 2.36
C LEU A 44 -2.00 9.64 3.53
N ALA A 45 -2.90 10.32 4.26
CA ALA A 45 -2.50 11.09 5.43
C ALA A 45 -1.87 10.19 6.51
N LEU A 46 -2.45 9.01 6.73
CA LEU A 46 -1.90 8.02 7.66
C LEU A 46 -0.54 7.49 7.19
N LEU A 47 -0.42 7.12 5.91
CA LEU A 47 0.84 6.70 5.30
C LEU A 47 1.94 7.76 5.46
N GLY A 48 1.61 9.04 5.22
CA GLY A 48 2.53 10.15 5.46
C GLY A 48 3.01 10.26 6.91
N GLN A 49 2.12 10.02 7.88
CA GLN A 49 2.51 10.00 9.30
C GLN A 49 3.39 8.81 9.65
N ILE A 50 3.11 7.63 9.10
CA ILE A 50 3.92 6.41 9.32
C ILE A 50 5.33 6.61 8.75
N LYS A 51 5.45 7.12 7.51
CA LYS A 51 6.73 7.42 6.86
C LYS A 51 7.55 8.42 7.67
N LYS A 52 6.91 9.43 8.27
CA LYS A 52 7.56 10.42 9.13
C LYS A 52 8.08 9.85 10.45
N ARG A 53 7.48 8.77 10.96
CA ARG A 53 7.90 8.09 12.20
C ARG A 53 9.04 7.08 12.00
N GLY A 54 9.34 6.67 10.78
CA GLY A 54 10.36 5.66 10.46
C GLY A 54 11.81 6.16 10.41
N CYS A 55 12.06 7.42 10.78
CA CYS A 55 13.41 7.98 10.89
C CYS A 55 13.62 8.48 12.32
N SER A 56 14.06 7.57 13.19
CA SER A 56 14.82 7.85 14.42
C SER A 56 16.05 6.98 14.40
#